data_AF-A0A194RMS8-F1
#
_entry.id   AF-A0A194RMS8-F1
#
_cell.length_a   1.000
_cell.length_b   1.000
_cell.length_c   1.000
_cell.angle_alpha   90.00
_cell.angle_beta   90.00
_cell.angle_gamma   90.00
#
_symmetry.space_group_name_H-M   'P 1'
#
loop_
_entity.id
_entity.type
_entity.pdbx_description
1 polymer ?
#
loop_
_entity_poly.entity_id
_entity_poly.type
_entity_poly.pdbx_seq_one_letter_code
_entity_poly.pdbx_strand_id
1 'polypeptide(L)'
;MAEYYRHDALLPLRCILLQNTAPEKWKSVLDMQSHMECRGPGTEAYEEANEFIVEYLLANFISKLDKNIKDKYLTDISKDLIHRICGIIDTNALEIRLPEGAELQALYANTCILEHSCIPNTKHTFNQSSADKNDLYRITVKVVVPIMKEEHITTMYSHALWGTEARRQHLKDTKYFSCKCPRCSDPTELGTYLSAMKCFGDGNKPCNGVHLPQNPLDDDTEWACSECPVKVNNSQINMLISQMGEEVDGVLMMGGSVTMLENLLCRLSTFLHPNHYHLYSLKHSLIQLYGRQPNYMSEEILDKKIKMCKDLIEITTTLDPGNARLSLYSSVLQHELHSALILKAKKVKSDGSFKTAEEIKPLLLEAKVCIERALEVLKDDMEETSGRKLYDVIEESKKNFEKYCKEKDISL
;
A
#
# COMPACT_ATOMS: atom_id res chain seq x y z
N MET A 1 -16.68 -18.66 24.02
CA MET A 1 -16.65 -17.18 23.99
C MET A 1 -15.19 -16.80 23.94
N ALA A 2 -14.71 -16.26 22.83
CA ALA A 2 -13.37 -15.68 22.82
C ALA A 2 -13.38 -14.55 23.86
N GLU A 3 -12.39 -14.52 24.75
CA GLU A 3 -12.18 -13.39 25.65
C GLU A 3 -11.89 -12.16 24.79
N TYR A 4 -12.92 -11.36 24.51
CA TYR A 4 -12.76 -10.14 23.73
C TYR A 4 -12.18 -9.07 24.64
N TYR A 5 -10.86 -8.93 24.62
CA TYR A 5 -10.16 -7.87 25.33
C TYR A 5 -10.41 -6.54 24.59
N ARG A 6 -11.01 -5.56 25.29
CA ARG A 6 -11.31 -4.20 24.78
C ARG A 6 -10.04 -3.36 24.66
N HIS A 7 -9.15 -3.73 23.73
CA HIS A 7 -7.90 -3.02 23.47
C HIS A 7 -8.12 -1.57 23.02
N ASP A 8 -9.21 -1.35 22.28
CA ASP A 8 -9.76 -0.06 21.85
C ASP A 8 -10.04 0.89 23.03
N ALA A 9 -10.57 0.39 24.15
CA ALA A 9 -10.79 1.18 25.35
C ALA A 9 -9.54 1.24 26.27
N LEU A 10 -8.71 0.20 26.24
CA LEU A 10 -7.53 0.09 27.10
C LEU A 10 -6.43 1.09 26.71
N LEU A 11 -6.20 1.33 25.42
CA LEU A 11 -5.16 2.25 24.96
C LEU A 11 -5.46 3.71 25.40
N PRO A 12 -6.66 4.29 25.18
CA PRO A 12 -7.02 5.60 25.73
C PRO A 12 -6.82 5.69 27.24
N LEU A 13 -7.26 4.67 27.98
CA LEU A 13 -7.07 4.63 29.44
C LEU A 13 -5.58 4.63 29.83
N ARG A 14 -4.74 3.86 29.12
CA ARG A 14 -3.29 3.83 29.34
C ARG A 14 -2.65 5.19 29.07
N CYS A 15 -3.06 5.89 28.00
CA CYS A 15 -2.62 7.24 27.72
C CYS A 15 -2.99 8.20 28.87
N ILE A 16 -4.23 8.14 29.36
CA ILE A 16 -4.71 8.98 30.47
C ILE A 16 -3.93 8.69 31.77
N LEU A 17 -3.58 7.44 32.04
CA LEU A 17 -2.79 7.06 33.23
C LEU A 17 -1.36 7.61 33.22
N LEU A 18 -0.84 8.06 32.06
CA LEU A 18 0.47 8.72 31.99
C LEU A 18 0.52 10.02 32.80
N GLN A 19 -0.63 10.67 33.05
CA GLN A 19 -0.74 11.87 33.89
C GLN A 19 0.05 11.77 35.19
N ASN A 20 -0.04 10.60 35.86
CA ASN A 20 0.56 10.38 37.17
C ASN A 20 1.74 9.40 37.13
N THR A 21 1.84 8.57 36.09
CA THR A 21 2.90 7.55 35.99
C THR A 21 4.12 8.01 35.18
N ALA A 22 3.93 8.91 34.21
CA ALA A 22 5.01 9.47 33.39
C ALA A 22 4.60 10.85 32.81
N PRO A 23 4.64 11.93 33.61
CA PRO A 23 4.15 13.26 33.22
C PRO A 23 4.78 13.83 31.93
N GLU A 24 6.07 13.55 31.69
CA GLU A 24 6.73 13.98 30.46
C GLU A 24 6.15 13.28 29.21
N LYS A 25 5.86 11.96 29.30
CA LYS A 25 5.20 11.24 28.21
C LYS A 25 3.76 11.72 28.01
N TRP A 26 3.07 12.05 29.10
CA TRP A 26 1.74 12.62 29.05
C TRP A 26 1.73 13.95 28.28
N LYS A 27 2.68 14.84 28.56
CA LYS A 27 2.87 16.08 27.80
C LYS A 27 3.08 15.79 26.32
N SER A 28 3.98 14.87 25.97
CA SER A 28 4.20 14.49 24.57
C SER A 28 2.95 13.94 23.88
N VAL A 29 2.09 13.18 24.59
CA VAL A 29 0.81 12.70 24.03
C VAL A 29 -0.14 13.88 23.80
N LEU A 30 -0.25 14.81 24.75
CA LEU A 30 -1.14 15.97 24.60
C LEU A 30 -0.71 16.96 23.52
N ASP A 31 0.58 17.00 23.19
CA ASP A 31 1.14 17.82 22.10
C ASP A 31 0.84 17.24 20.70
N MET A 32 0.39 15.97 20.61
CA MET A 32 -0.02 15.36 19.35
C MET A 32 -1.35 15.94 18.86
N GLN A 33 -1.54 15.95 17.53
CA GLN A 33 -2.74 16.50 16.93
C GLN A 33 -3.95 15.60 17.16
N SER A 34 -5.06 16.17 17.63
CA SER A 34 -6.29 15.45 17.97
C SER A 34 -7.41 15.65 16.94
N HIS A 35 -7.34 16.76 16.19
CA HIS A 35 -8.37 17.22 15.27
C HIS A 35 -9.77 17.39 15.88
N MET A 36 -9.87 17.65 17.19
CA MET A 36 -11.17 17.83 17.87
C MET A 36 -12.05 18.92 17.23
N GLU A 37 -11.45 19.90 16.55
CA GLU A 37 -12.14 20.90 15.73
C GLU A 37 -12.94 20.32 14.56
N CYS A 38 -12.55 19.14 14.05
CA CYS A 38 -13.20 18.42 12.95
C CYS A 38 -14.05 17.23 13.42
N ARG A 39 -13.91 16.80 14.68
CA ARG A 39 -14.58 15.61 15.24
C ARG A 39 -15.37 15.90 16.51
N GLY A 40 -16.14 16.98 16.50
CA GLY A 40 -17.07 17.34 17.58
C GLY A 40 -18.36 16.51 17.59
N PRO A 41 -19.27 16.77 18.56
CA PRO A 41 -20.57 16.11 18.64
C PRO A 41 -21.35 16.14 17.32
N GLY A 42 -22.00 15.04 16.96
CA GLY A 42 -22.73 14.87 15.70
C GLY A 42 -21.88 14.41 14.51
N THR A 43 -20.56 14.26 14.68
CA THR A 43 -19.69 13.58 13.70
C THR A 43 -19.63 12.08 13.99
N GLU A 44 -19.49 11.25 12.95
CA GLU A 44 -19.40 9.79 13.09
C GLU A 44 -18.25 9.39 14.03
N ALA A 45 -17.05 9.95 13.82
CA ALA A 45 -15.88 9.69 14.66
C ALA A 45 -16.06 10.09 16.14
N TYR A 46 -16.94 11.05 16.45
CA TYR A 46 -17.28 11.41 17.83
C TYR A 46 -18.29 10.42 18.41
N GLU A 47 -19.37 10.12 17.68
CA GLU A 47 -20.42 9.24 18.18
C GLU A 47 -19.89 7.81 18.41
N GLU A 48 -19.08 7.29 17.50
CA GLU A 48 -18.42 5.98 17.67
C GLU A 48 -17.50 5.96 18.89
N ALA A 49 -16.62 6.97 19.03
CA ALA A 49 -15.76 7.08 20.20
C ALA A 49 -16.59 7.22 21.49
N ASN A 50 -17.71 7.95 21.44
CA ASN A 50 -18.58 8.15 22.59
C ASN A 50 -19.21 6.82 23.04
N GLU A 51 -19.86 6.12 22.12
CA GLU A 51 -20.55 4.85 22.38
C GLU A 51 -19.58 3.76 22.82
N PHE A 52 -18.54 3.51 22.02
CA PHE A 52 -17.70 2.34 22.22
C PHE A 52 -16.64 2.56 23.29
N ILE A 53 -16.07 3.75 23.41
CA ILE A 53 -14.90 3.98 24.29
C ILE A 53 -15.29 4.80 25.52
N VAL A 54 -15.82 6.01 25.32
CA VAL A 54 -15.97 7.01 26.38
C VAL A 54 -17.03 6.56 27.39
N GLU A 55 -18.24 6.24 26.94
CA GLU A 55 -19.32 5.78 27.80
C GLU A 55 -18.99 4.43 28.42
N TYR A 56 -18.38 3.53 27.65
CA TYR A 56 -17.93 2.24 28.15
C TYR A 56 -16.94 2.39 29.33
N LEU A 57 -15.87 3.18 29.17
CA LEU A 57 -14.88 3.43 30.22
C LEU A 57 -15.52 4.11 31.43
N LEU A 58 -16.36 5.12 31.21
CA LEU A 58 -16.98 5.88 32.29
C LEU A 58 -17.97 5.04 33.10
N ALA A 59 -18.91 4.36 32.43
CA ALA A 59 -19.98 3.64 33.09
C ALA A 59 -19.52 2.32 33.73
N ASN A 60 -18.55 1.63 33.11
CA ASN A 60 -18.14 0.30 33.56
C ASN A 60 -16.93 0.31 34.49
N PHE A 61 -16.07 1.33 34.43
CA PHE A 61 -14.83 1.38 35.21
C PHE A 61 -14.72 2.64 36.04
N ILE A 62 -14.63 3.82 35.41
CA ILE A 62 -14.23 5.06 36.09
C ILE A 62 -15.25 5.50 37.14
N SER A 63 -16.56 5.33 36.90
CA SER A 63 -17.60 5.68 37.88
C SER A 63 -17.65 4.76 39.09
N LYS A 64 -17.11 3.54 38.96
CA LYS A 64 -17.12 2.48 39.99
C LYS A 64 -15.81 2.42 40.80
N LEU A 65 -14.80 3.19 40.41
CA LEU A 65 -13.52 3.24 41.13
C LEU A 65 -13.65 3.94 42.48
N ASP A 66 -12.95 3.40 43.49
CA ASP A 66 -12.79 4.06 44.78
C ASP A 66 -12.19 5.47 44.59
N LYS A 67 -12.74 6.44 45.33
CA LYS A 67 -12.31 7.84 45.25
C LYS A 67 -10.79 8.00 45.43
N ASN A 68 -10.20 7.27 46.38
CA ASN A 68 -8.76 7.32 46.64
C ASN A 68 -7.92 6.82 45.43
N ILE A 69 -8.42 5.84 44.68
CA ILE A 69 -7.73 5.34 43.47
C ILE A 69 -7.87 6.35 42.35
N LYS A 70 -9.08 6.90 42.16
CA LYS A 70 -9.36 7.93 41.16
C LYS A 70 -8.49 9.17 41.37
N ASP A 71 -8.47 9.70 42.59
CA ASP A 71 -7.67 10.88 42.95
C ASP A 71 -6.15 10.63 42.83
N LYS A 72 -5.70 9.37 42.94
CA LYS A 72 -4.29 9.00 42.80
C LYS A 72 -3.82 8.85 41.36
N TYR A 73 -4.63 8.28 40.48
CA TYR A 73 -4.20 7.87 39.13
C TYR A 73 -4.92 8.59 37.99
N LEU A 74 -6.12 9.12 38.22
CA LEU A 74 -7.01 9.74 37.24
C LEU A 74 -7.44 11.14 37.74
N THR A 75 -6.44 11.95 38.08
CA THR A 75 -6.58 13.28 38.69
C THR A 75 -7.40 14.24 37.83
N ASP A 76 -7.16 14.25 36.52
CA ASP A 76 -7.98 14.96 35.54
C ASP A 76 -8.60 13.94 34.58
N ILE A 77 -9.89 13.63 34.76
CA ILE A 77 -10.62 12.75 33.86
C ILE A 77 -12.02 13.29 33.58
N SER A 78 -12.28 13.52 32.30
CA SER A 78 -13.55 14.04 31.77
C SER A 78 -13.91 13.33 30.46
N LYS A 79 -15.17 13.45 30.03
CA LYS A 79 -15.61 12.97 28.72
C LYS A 79 -14.77 13.61 27.60
N ASP A 80 -14.58 14.92 27.68
CA ASP A 80 -13.82 15.70 26.69
C ASP A 80 -12.36 15.25 26.59
N LEU A 81 -11.74 14.90 27.72
CA LEU A 81 -10.38 14.37 27.73
C LEU A 81 -10.31 13.01 27.05
N ILE A 82 -11.23 12.09 27.34
CA ILE A 82 -11.23 10.77 26.72
C ILE A 82 -11.44 10.91 25.20
N HIS A 83 -12.36 11.77 24.77
CA HIS A 83 -12.56 12.11 23.36
C HIS A 83 -11.30 12.66 22.70
N ARG A 84 -10.62 13.62 23.33
CA ARG A 84 -9.35 14.17 22.83
C ARG A 84 -8.28 13.09 22.67
N ILE A 85 -8.18 12.15 23.61
CA ILE A 85 -7.23 11.04 23.53
C ILE A 85 -7.59 10.08 22.39
N CYS A 86 -8.87 9.79 22.15
CA CYS A 86 -9.30 9.04 20.96
C CYS A 86 -8.90 9.79 19.68
N GLY A 87 -9.12 11.11 19.66
CA GLY A 87 -8.58 12.08 18.69
C GLY A 87 -7.12 11.84 18.32
N ILE A 88 -6.28 11.84 19.34
CA ILE A 88 -4.83 11.66 19.21
C ILE A 88 -4.49 10.27 18.68
N ILE A 89 -5.15 9.22 19.18
CA ILE A 89 -4.89 7.84 18.76
C ILE A 89 -5.24 7.66 17.28
N ASP A 90 -6.45 8.03 16.85
CA ASP A 90 -6.89 7.84 15.46
C ASP A 90 -6.03 8.62 14.46
N THR A 91 -5.54 9.79 14.89
CA THR A 91 -4.71 10.66 14.05
C THR A 91 -3.26 10.17 13.96
N ASN A 92 -2.66 9.70 15.06
CA ASN A 92 -1.20 9.54 15.16
C ASN A 92 -0.73 8.10 15.39
N ALA A 93 -1.61 7.18 15.76
CA ALA A 93 -1.22 5.81 16.03
C ALA A 93 -0.78 5.10 14.75
N LEU A 94 0.28 4.31 14.88
CA LEU A 94 0.75 3.39 13.85
C LEU A 94 0.32 1.97 14.20
N GLU A 95 -0.07 1.23 13.17
CA GLU A 95 -0.42 -0.17 13.25
C GLU A 95 0.85 -1.04 13.14
N ILE A 96 1.01 -1.99 14.07
CA ILE A 96 2.07 -2.98 14.06
C ILE A 96 1.42 -4.35 13.88
N ARG A 97 1.69 -5.00 12.75
CA ARG A 97 1.20 -6.34 12.43
C ARG A 97 2.14 -7.37 13.02
N LEU A 98 1.63 -8.15 13.98
CA LEU A 98 2.35 -9.24 14.61
C LEU A 98 2.36 -10.48 13.71
N PRO A 99 3.36 -11.36 13.85
CA PRO A 99 3.45 -12.61 13.08
C PRO A 99 2.22 -13.53 13.22
N GLU A 100 1.55 -13.48 14.38
CA GLU A 100 0.36 -14.27 14.68
C GLU A 100 -0.92 -13.71 14.03
N GLY A 101 -0.81 -12.57 13.32
CA GLY A 101 -1.92 -11.90 12.63
C GLY A 101 -2.70 -10.90 13.50
N ALA A 102 -2.30 -10.70 14.75
CA ALA A 102 -2.84 -9.64 15.60
C ALA A 102 -2.25 -8.27 15.22
N GLU A 103 -3.04 -7.22 15.40
CA GLU A 103 -2.65 -5.85 15.13
C GLU A 103 -2.55 -5.06 16.45
N LEU A 104 -1.42 -4.39 16.65
CA LEU A 104 -1.22 -3.46 17.77
C LEU A 104 -1.28 -2.02 17.28
N GLN A 105 -1.73 -1.12 18.15
CA GLN A 105 -1.61 0.31 17.94
C GLN A 105 -0.56 0.91 18.87
N ALA A 106 0.32 1.73 18.32
CA ALA A 106 1.40 2.38 19.05
C ALA A 106 1.52 3.87 18.69
N LEU A 107 1.79 4.69 19.70
CA LEU A 107 2.05 6.12 19.57
C LEU A 107 3.54 6.41 19.72
N TYR A 108 4.12 7.07 18.71
CA TYR A 108 5.53 7.47 18.69
C TYR A 108 5.65 8.98 18.53
N ALA A 109 5.89 9.68 19.64
CA ALA A 109 5.94 11.15 19.69
C ALA A 109 6.91 11.81 18.70
N ASN A 110 8.01 11.13 18.36
CA ASN A 110 8.99 11.67 17.41
C ASN A 110 8.69 11.31 15.96
N THR A 111 7.86 10.28 15.70
CA THR A 111 7.56 9.83 14.34
C THR A 111 6.28 10.46 13.82
N CYS A 112 5.31 10.75 14.70
CA CYS A 112 4.04 11.36 14.30
C CYS A 112 4.17 12.77 13.71
N ILE A 113 5.34 13.41 13.82
CA ILE A 113 5.64 14.72 13.21
C ILE A 113 5.91 14.64 11.71
N LEU A 114 6.22 13.45 11.18
CA LEU A 114 6.46 13.29 9.74
C LEU A 114 5.20 13.66 8.97
N GLU A 115 5.33 14.37 7.86
CA GLU A 115 4.16 14.72 7.06
C GLU A 115 3.90 13.71 5.96
N HIS A 116 2.71 13.80 5.38
CA HIS A 116 2.30 12.93 4.28
C HIS A 116 2.86 13.38 2.93
N SER A 117 3.38 12.43 2.16
CA SER A 117 3.52 12.52 0.70
C SER A 117 3.05 11.23 0.04
N CYS A 118 2.35 11.33 -1.10
CA CYS A 118 2.04 10.16 -1.93
C CYS A 118 3.29 9.61 -2.66
N ILE A 119 4.44 10.28 -2.50
CA ILE A 119 5.78 9.86 -2.94
C ILE A 119 6.71 10.01 -1.72
N PRO A 120 6.66 9.11 -0.73
CA PRO A 120 7.40 9.27 0.52
C PRO A 120 8.90 9.09 0.29
N ASN A 121 9.72 9.78 1.08
CA ASN A 121 11.18 9.61 1.09
C ASN A 121 11.71 8.81 2.27
N THR A 122 10.82 8.37 3.16
CA THR A 122 11.14 7.48 4.27
C THR A 122 10.29 6.22 4.28
N LYS A 123 10.83 5.16 4.88
CA LYS A 123 10.13 3.93 5.28
C LYS A 123 10.29 3.75 6.78
N HIS A 124 9.27 3.21 7.44
CA HIS A 124 9.40 2.80 8.83
C HIS A 124 9.30 1.28 8.99
N THR A 125 10.02 0.75 9.97
CA THR A 125 9.97 -0.65 10.38
C THR A 125 9.87 -0.74 11.89
N PHE A 126 9.37 -1.88 12.38
CA PHE A 126 9.27 -2.18 13.80
C PHE A 126 10.15 -3.36 14.16
N ASN A 127 10.90 -3.24 15.26
CA ASN A 127 11.62 -4.38 15.81
C ASN A 127 10.61 -5.32 16.52
N GLN A 128 10.40 -6.52 15.99
CA GLN A 128 9.40 -7.47 16.51
C GLN A 128 10.04 -8.69 17.21
N SER A 129 11.37 -8.86 17.10
CA SER A 129 12.07 -10.06 17.54
C SER A 129 13.20 -9.80 18.55
N SER A 130 13.11 -8.72 19.34
CA SER A 130 14.11 -8.38 20.35
C SER A 130 13.99 -9.16 21.67
N ALA A 131 15.11 -9.69 22.17
CA ALA A 131 15.22 -10.25 23.52
C ALA A 131 15.23 -9.15 24.61
N ASP A 132 15.66 -7.93 24.27
CA ASP A 132 15.52 -6.77 25.16
C ASP A 132 14.12 -6.16 24.98
N LYS A 133 13.34 -6.18 26.06
CA LYS A 133 11.99 -5.60 26.11
C LYS A 133 11.97 -4.10 25.80
N ASN A 134 13.07 -3.39 26.03
CA ASN A 134 13.15 -1.95 25.74
C ASN A 134 13.27 -1.66 24.24
N ASP A 135 13.71 -2.63 23.45
CA ASP A 135 13.84 -2.51 22.00
C ASP A 135 12.68 -3.19 21.24
N LEU A 136 11.83 -3.94 21.93
CA LEU A 136 10.61 -4.49 21.35
C LEU A 136 9.67 -3.36 20.92
N TYR A 137 9.18 -3.44 19.68
CA TYR A 137 8.38 -2.40 19.02
C TYR A 137 9.10 -1.05 18.89
N ARG A 138 10.43 -1.01 18.95
CA ARG A 138 11.18 0.19 18.56
C ARG A 138 10.91 0.46 17.08
N ILE A 139 10.43 1.66 16.78
CA ILE A 139 10.31 2.15 15.41
C ILE A 139 11.67 2.61 14.88
N THR A 140 11.97 2.25 13.63
CA THR A 140 13.11 2.78 12.89
C THR A 140 12.58 3.49 11.65
N VAL A 141 12.97 4.75 11.45
CA VAL A 141 12.66 5.50 10.22
C VAL A 141 13.93 5.54 9.37
N LYS A 142 13.85 4.98 8.17
CA LYS A 142 14.95 4.88 7.22
C LYS A 142 14.69 5.78 6.02
N VAL A 143 15.71 6.53 5.62
CA VAL A 143 15.71 7.27 4.36
C VAL A 143 15.86 6.28 3.20
N VAL A 144 14.94 6.33 2.23
CA VAL A 144 14.91 5.39 1.10
C VAL A 144 15.20 6.02 -0.26
N VAL A 145 15.22 7.36 -0.31
CA VAL A 145 15.70 8.15 -1.46
C VAL A 145 16.55 9.31 -0.92
N PRO A 146 17.52 9.85 -1.69
CA PRO A 146 18.31 10.99 -1.25
C PRO A 146 17.43 12.17 -0.81
N ILE A 147 17.77 12.79 0.33
CA ILE A 147 17.10 13.99 0.87
C ILE A 147 18.16 15.08 0.99
N MET A 148 17.95 16.19 0.30
CA MET A 148 18.84 17.34 0.33
C MET A 148 18.58 18.21 1.56
N LYS A 149 19.56 19.05 1.93
CA LYS A 149 19.39 20.00 3.04
C LYS A 149 18.18 20.90 2.77
N GLU A 150 17.35 21.12 3.81
CA GLU A 150 16.08 21.87 3.76
C GLU A 150 14.91 21.16 3.05
N GLU A 151 15.09 19.94 2.52
CA GLU A 151 13.96 19.16 2.03
C GLU A 151 13.15 18.56 3.17
N HIS A 152 11.85 18.44 2.93
CA HIS A 152 10.90 17.86 3.86
C HIS A 152 11.09 16.34 4.00
N ILE A 153 10.99 15.83 5.24
CA ILE A 153 11.03 14.38 5.52
C ILE A 153 9.59 13.88 5.60
N THR A 154 9.24 12.92 4.73
CA THR A 154 7.84 12.54 4.47
C THR A 154 7.64 11.04 4.56
N THR A 155 6.42 10.65 4.95
CA THR A 155 5.91 9.27 4.99
C THR A 155 4.58 9.18 4.22
N MET A 156 3.98 8.00 4.10
CA MET A 156 2.70 7.79 3.42
C MET A 156 1.65 7.27 4.40
N TYR A 157 0.51 7.96 4.44
CA TYR A 157 -0.67 7.62 5.27
C TYR A 157 -1.79 6.93 4.50
N SER A 158 -1.66 6.82 3.18
CA SER A 158 -2.62 6.17 2.29
C SER A 158 -1.99 4.93 1.65
N HIS A 159 -2.66 4.37 0.63
CA HIS A 159 -2.11 3.32 -0.21
C HIS A 159 -1.49 3.88 -1.49
N ALA A 160 -0.31 3.37 -1.89
CA ALA A 160 0.45 3.90 -3.02
C ALA A 160 -0.22 3.62 -4.38
N LEU A 161 -0.96 2.52 -4.51
CA LEU A 161 -1.62 2.12 -5.77
C LEU A 161 -3.05 2.67 -5.93
N TRP A 162 -3.59 3.40 -4.95
CA TRP A 162 -4.88 4.08 -5.14
C TRP A 162 -4.74 5.26 -6.09
N GLY A 163 -5.82 5.60 -6.79
CA GLY A 163 -5.91 6.82 -7.60
C GLY A 163 -5.97 8.10 -6.76
N THR A 164 -5.77 9.26 -7.41
CA THR A 164 -5.64 10.56 -6.69
C THR A 164 -6.86 10.88 -5.85
N GLU A 165 -8.06 10.66 -6.36
CA GLU A 165 -9.31 10.88 -5.62
C GLU A 165 -9.37 10.04 -4.35
N ALA A 166 -9.21 8.72 -4.47
CA ALA A 166 -9.31 7.80 -3.34
C ALA A 166 -8.25 8.11 -2.25
N ARG A 167 -7.01 8.46 -2.64
CA ARG A 167 -5.99 8.88 -1.68
C ARG A 167 -6.39 10.17 -0.95
N ARG A 168 -6.86 11.19 -1.68
CA ARG A 168 -7.25 12.48 -1.11
C ARG A 168 -8.46 12.35 -0.19
N GLN A 169 -9.47 11.59 -0.61
CA GLN A 169 -10.67 11.34 0.18
C GLN A 169 -10.32 10.59 1.47
N HIS A 170 -9.51 9.53 1.40
CA HIS A 170 -9.04 8.81 2.60
C HIS A 170 -8.31 9.72 3.59
N LEU A 171 -7.44 10.62 3.13
CA LEU A 171 -6.73 11.55 4.00
C LEU A 171 -7.67 12.61 4.60
N LYS A 172 -8.69 13.02 3.86
CA LYS A 172 -9.73 13.92 4.35
C LYS A 172 -10.54 13.27 5.48
N ASP A 173 -10.90 12.00 5.30
CA ASP A 173 -11.74 11.26 6.25
C ASP A 173 -10.96 10.83 7.49
N THR A 174 -9.71 10.39 7.33
CA THR A 174 -8.92 9.80 8.43
C THR A 174 -7.93 10.76 9.08
N LYS A 175 -7.50 11.81 8.36
CA LYS A 175 -6.47 12.77 8.81
C LYS A 175 -6.91 14.23 8.65
N TYR A 176 -8.14 14.50 8.22
CA TYR A 176 -8.74 15.84 8.15
C TYR A 176 -7.98 16.85 7.27
N PHE A 177 -7.24 16.38 6.26
CA PHE A 177 -6.59 17.26 5.27
C PHE A 177 -6.64 16.67 3.85
N SER A 178 -6.55 17.54 2.84
CA SER A 178 -6.46 17.15 1.44
C SER A 178 -5.03 17.30 0.92
N CYS A 179 -4.43 16.21 0.45
CA CYS A 179 -3.04 16.19 -0.01
C CYS A 179 -2.84 17.01 -1.29
N LYS A 180 -1.74 17.78 -1.34
CA LYS A 180 -1.30 18.60 -2.48
C LYS A 180 0.14 18.26 -2.93
N CYS A 181 0.61 17.06 -2.65
CA CYS A 181 1.97 16.64 -3.04
C CYS A 181 2.13 16.64 -4.58
N PRO A 182 3.36 16.56 -5.12
CA PRO A 182 3.61 16.59 -6.56
C PRO A 182 2.76 15.59 -7.35
N ARG A 183 2.57 14.36 -6.84
CA ARG A 183 1.72 13.35 -7.48
C ARG A 183 0.24 13.74 -7.50
N CYS A 184 -0.31 14.24 -6.40
CA CYS A 184 -1.72 14.65 -6.36
C CYS A 184 -2.01 15.89 -7.21
N SER A 185 -0.99 16.72 -7.43
CA SER A 185 -1.12 17.95 -8.23
C SER A 185 -0.96 17.71 -9.73
N ASP A 186 -0.44 16.56 -10.13
CA ASP A 186 -0.24 16.16 -11.53
C ASP A 186 -1.43 15.33 -12.03
N PRO A 187 -2.20 15.80 -13.04
CA PRO A 187 -3.30 15.05 -13.64
C PRO A 187 -2.91 13.66 -14.15
N THR A 188 -1.66 13.49 -14.57
CA THR A 188 -1.13 12.22 -15.10
C THR A 188 -0.56 11.29 -14.03
N GLU A 189 -0.53 11.73 -12.76
CA GLU A 189 0.09 11.02 -11.65
C GLU A 189 1.53 10.59 -11.95
N LEU A 190 2.42 11.55 -12.23
CA LEU A 190 3.83 11.34 -12.58
C LEU A 190 4.01 10.65 -13.94
N GLY A 191 3.11 10.93 -14.89
CA GLY A 191 3.11 10.28 -16.21
C GLY A 191 2.70 8.82 -16.21
N THR A 192 2.21 8.28 -15.07
CA THR A 192 1.78 6.87 -14.98
C THR A 192 0.38 6.65 -15.56
N TYR A 193 -0.46 7.69 -15.57
CA TYR A 193 -1.87 7.65 -15.95
C TYR A 193 -2.67 6.62 -15.12
N LEU A 194 -2.30 6.49 -13.83
CA LEU A 194 -2.80 5.44 -12.94
C LEU A 194 -4.32 5.51 -12.72
N SER A 195 -4.93 6.68 -12.78
CA SER A 195 -6.39 6.85 -12.68
C SER A 195 -7.07 7.18 -14.02
N ALA A 196 -6.34 7.17 -15.14
CA ALA A 196 -6.85 7.69 -16.40
C ALA A 196 -7.87 6.74 -17.06
N MET A 197 -8.90 7.34 -17.65
CA MET A 197 -9.93 6.66 -18.44
C MET A 197 -9.66 6.87 -19.94
N LYS A 198 -9.98 5.90 -20.77
CA LYS A 198 -10.07 6.11 -22.23
C LYS A 198 -11.26 7.02 -22.55
N CYS A 199 -11.15 7.79 -23.62
CA CYS A 199 -12.25 8.62 -24.07
C CYS A 199 -13.45 7.79 -24.53
N PHE A 200 -14.65 8.19 -24.09
CA PHE A 200 -15.90 7.58 -24.52
C PHE A 200 -16.32 7.99 -25.95
N GLY A 201 -15.64 8.98 -26.53
CA GLY A 201 -16.02 9.61 -27.80
C GLY A 201 -17.20 10.58 -27.63
N ASP A 202 -17.54 11.29 -28.71
CA ASP A 202 -18.66 12.25 -28.75
C ASP A 202 -19.98 11.60 -29.24
N GLY A 203 -20.05 10.26 -29.20
CA GLY A 203 -21.16 9.45 -29.72
C GLY A 203 -21.16 9.27 -31.25
N ASN A 204 -20.44 10.09 -32.00
CA ASN A 204 -20.39 10.03 -33.47
C ASN A 204 -19.05 9.50 -34.00
N LYS A 205 -17.96 9.69 -33.24
CA LYS A 205 -16.62 9.23 -33.62
C LYS A 205 -15.89 8.55 -32.46
N PRO A 206 -15.23 7.41 -32.71
CA PRO A 206 -14.30 6.85 -31.73
C PRO A 206 -13.15 7.84 -31.50
N CYS A 207 -12.68 7.92 -30.26
CA CYS A 207 -11.59 8.79 -29.84
C CYS A 207 -10.51 7.94 -29.17
N ASN A 208 -9.23 8.18 -29.50
CA ASN A 208 -8.11 7.46 -28.90
C ASN A 208 -7.49 8.22 -27.70
N GLY A 209 -8.01 9.41 -27.40
CA GLY A 209 -7.55 10.22 -26.28
C GLY A 209 -7.91 9.63 -24.93
N VAL A 210 -7.36 10.24 -23.89
CA VAL A 210 -7.57 9.87 -22.49
C VAL A 210 -8.25 11.02 -21.74
N HIS A 211 -9.17 10.68 -20.84
CA HIS A 211 -9.73 11.64 -19.90
C HIS A 211 -8.82 11.75 -18.68
N LEU A 212 -8.49 12.99 -18.33
CA LEU A 212 -7.76 13.37 -17.13
C LEU A 212 -8.48 14.51 -16.42
N PRO A 213 -8.36 14.63 -15.08
CA PRO A 213 -8.92 15.77 -14.36
C PRO A 213 -8.24 17.06 -14.82
N GLN A 214 -9.02 18.11 -15.09
CA GLN A 214 -8.45 19.43 -15.41
C GLN A 214 -7.72 20.05 -14.22
N ASN A 215 -8.25 19.83 -13.01
CA ASN A 215 -7.61 20.19 -11.76
C ASN A 215 -7.75 19.05 -10.73
N PRO A 216 -6.71 18.20 -10.55
CA PRO A 216 -6.79 17.04 -9.66
C PRO A 216 -6.87 17.40 -8.16
N LEU A 217 -6.69 18.68 -7.81
CA LEU A 217 -6.82 19.17 -6.44
C LEU A 217 -8.21 19.74 -6.13
N ASP A 218 -9.12 19.78 -7.10
CA ASP A 218 -10.48 20.26 -6.98
C ASP A 218 -11.47 19.10 -7.11
N ASP A 219 -12.24 18.87 -6.04
CA ASP A 219 -13.18 17.74 -5.94
C ASP A 219 -14.35 17.90 -6.96
N ASP A 220 -14.59 19.12 -7.46
CA ASP A 220 -15.63 19.45 -8.46
C ASP A 220 -15.08 19.56 -9.90
N THR A 221 -13.83 19.15 -10.15
CA THR A 221 -13.20 19.28 -11.48
C THR A 221 -13.98 18.58 -12.59
N GLU A 222 -13.89 19.10 -13.81
CA GLU A 222 -14.23 18.31 -15.01
C GLU A 222 -13.03 17.44 -15.42
N TRP A 223 -13.30 16.34 -16.09
CA TRP A 223 -12.32 15.51 -16.77
C TRP A 223 -12.37 15.77 -18.27
N ALA A 224 -11.26 16.22 -18.85
CA ALA A 224 -11.18 16.58 -20.27
C ALA A 224 -10.41 15.53 -21.07
N CYS A 225 -10.87 15.25 -22.29
CA CYS A 225 -10.13 14.38 -23.21
C CYS A 225 -8.92 15.12 -23.79
N SER A 226 -7.82 14.38 -24.00
CA SER A 226 -6.60 14.89 -24.65
C SER A 226 -6.72 15.12 -26.17
N GLU A 227 -7.72 14.56 -26.84
CA GLU A 227 -7.84 14.60 -28.31
C GLU A 227 -9.14 15.22 -28.84
N CYS A 228 -10.22 15.22 -28.05
CA CYS A 228 -11.54 15.70 -28.48
C CYS A 228 -12.16 16.63 -27.44
N PRO A 229 -13.23 17.38 -27.77
CA PRO A 229 -13.80 18.38 -26.87
C PRO A 229 -14.69 17.79 -25.75
N VAL A 230 -14.80 16.46 -25.67
CA VAL A 230 -15.66 15.79 -24.67
C VAL A 230 -15.11 16.02 -23.27
N LYS A 231 -16.03 16.32 -22.36
CA LYS A 231 -15.78 16.46 -20.92
C LYS A 231 -16.79 15.63 -20.13
N VAL A 232 -16.37 15.19 -18.95
CA VAL A 232 -17.17 14.39 -18.02
C VAL A 232 -16.97 14.93 -16.60
N ASN A 233 -18.00 14.93 -15.77
CA ASN A 233 -17.88 15.42 -14.39
C ASN A 233 -17.11 14.42 -13.50
N ASN A 234 -16.35 14.92 -12.52
CA ASN A 234 -15.59 14.08 -11.58
C ASN A 234 -16.47 13.01 -10.90
N SER A 235 -17.66 13.40 -10.44
CA SER A 235 -18.60 12.49 -9.77
C SER A 235 -19.01 11.30 -10.64
N GLN A 236 -19.21 11.52 -11.95
CA GLN A 236 -19.56 10.45 -12.89
C GLN A 236 -18.38 9.50 -13.13
N ILE A 237 -17.17 10.04 -13.25
CA ILE A 237 -15.94 9.24 -13.37
C ILE A 237 -15.75 8.38 -12.12
N ASN A 238 -15.87 8.97 -10.93
CA ASN A 238 -15.73 8.28 -9.65
C ASN A 238 -16.76 7.15 -9.49
N MET A 239 -18.02 7.37 -9.87
CA MET A 239 -19.04 6.33 -9.85
C MET A 239 -18.67 5.14 -10.74
N LEU A 240 -18.21 5.39 -11.97
CA LEU A 240 -17.78 4.32 -12.89
C LEU A 240 -16.57 3.56 -12.35
N ILE A 241 -15.56 4.30 -11.87
CA ILE A 241 -14.35 3.71 -11.29
C ILE A 241 -14.67 2.87 -10.05
N SER A 242 -15.58 3.33 -9.19
CA SER A 242 -16.03 2.59 -8.00
C SER A 242 -16.72 1.28 -8.39
N GLN A 243 -17.65 1.31 -9.34
CA GLN A 243 -18.33 0.12 -9.84
C GLN A 243 -17.35 -0.89 -10.43
N MET A 244 -16.40 -0.44 -11.26
CA MET A 244 -15.35 -1.31 -11.79
C MET A 244 -14.46 -1.89 -10.68
N GLY A 245 -14.24 -1.13 -9.59
CA GLY A 245 -13.50 -1.58 -8.42
C GLY A 245 -14.19 -2.75 -7.71
N GLU A 246 -15.50 -2.66 -7.49
CA GLU A 246 -16.29 -3.75 -6.90
C GLU A 246 -16.19 -5.04 -7.73
N GLU A 247 -16.18 -4.94 -9.06
CA GLU A 247 -16.00 -6.09 -9.94
C GLU A 247 -14.60 -6.71 -9.82
N VAL A 248 -13.56 -5.87 -9.71
CA VAL A 248 -12.18 -6.32 -9.51
C VAL A 248 -12.03 -7.02 -8.16
N ASP A 249 -12.52 -6.40 -7.09
CA ASP A 249 -12.45 -6.96 -5.74
C ASP A 249 -13.20 -8.28 -5.65
N GLY A 250 -14.39 -8.38 -6.26
CA GLY A 250 -15.17 -9.60 -6.32
C GLY A 250 -14.41 -10.78 -6.98
N VAL A 251 -13.71 -10.54 -8.09
CA VAL A 251 -12.91 -11.58 -8.75
C VAL A 251 -11.68 -11.97 -7.92
N LEU A 252 -11.00 -11.00 -7.30
CA LEU A 252 -9.81 -11.24 -6.50
C LEU A 252 -10.11 -11.99 -5.20
N MET A 253 -11.23 -11.66 -4.52
CA MET A 253 -11.66 -12.35 -3.30
C MET A 253 -12.01 -13.82 -3.52
N MET A 254 -12.49 -14.17 -4.72
CA MET A 254 -12.80 -15.56 -5.09
C MET A 254 -11.57 -16.37 -5.56
N GLY A 255 -10.35 -15.84 -5.38
CA GLY A 255 -9.11 -16.49 -5.78
C GLY A 255 -8.83 -16.45 -7.30
N GLY A 256 -9.62 -15.68 -8.06
CA GLY A 256 -9.46 -15.34 -9.48
C GLY A 256 -8.80 -16.38 -10.38
N SER A 257 -9.58 -17.19 -11.11
CA SER A 257 -9.01 -18.03 -12.17
C SER A 257 -8.43 -17.17 -13.31
N VAL A 258 -7.43 -17.71 -14.02
CA VAL A 258 -6.80 -17.01 -15.17
C VAL A 258 -7.85 -16.53 -16.17
N THR A 259 -8.82 -17.37 -16.52
CA THR A 259 -9.90 -17.02 -17.46
C THR A 259 -10.76 -15.88 -16.94
N MET A 260 -11.13 -15.87 -15.65
CA MET A 260 -11.92 -14.77 -15.07
C MET A 260 -11.15 -13.46 -15.09
N LEU A 261 -9.88 -13.49 -14.70
CA LEU A 261 -9.00 -12.32 -14.69
C LEU A 261 -8.77 -11.78 -16.11
N GLU A 262 -8.52 -12.65 -17.10
CA GLU A 262 -8.34 -12.24 -18.50
C GLU A 262 -9.61 -11.65 -19.11
N ASN A 263 -10.77 -12.25 -18.85
CA ASN A 263 -12.06 -11.74 -19.32
C ASN A 263 -12.35 -10.36 -18.73
N LEU A 264 -12.14 -10.18 -17.42
CA LEU A 264 -12.32 -8.90 -16.76
C LEU A 264 -11.30 -7.87 -17.27
N LEU A 265 -10.02 -8.24 -17.38
CA LEU A 265 -8.98 -7.38 -17.91
C LEU A 265 -9.30 -6.90 -19.33
N CYS A 266 -9.75 -7.81 -20.20
CA CYS A 266 -10.12 -7.50 -21.58
C CYS A 266 -11.26 -6.47 -21.63
N ARG A 267 -12.32 -6.69 -20.84
CA ARG A 267 -13.46 -5.78 -20.77
C ARG A 267 -13.08 -4.42 -20.18
N LEU A 268 -12.40 -4.38 -19.04
CA LEU A 268 -12.04 -3.09 -18.43
C LEU A 268 -11.02 -2.33 -19.30
N SER A 269 -10.17 -3.01 -20.05
CA SER A 269 -9.23 -2.38 -20.99
C SER A 269 -9.91 -1.61 -22.12
N THR A 270 -11.22 -1.76 -22.36
CA THR A 270 -11.96 -0.92 -23.32
C THR A 270 -12.24 0.47 -22.76
N PHE A 271 -12.29 0.63 -21.44
CA PHE A 271 -12.64 1.88 -20.75
C PHE A 271 -11.47 2.52 -20.03
N LEU A 272 -10.49 1.73 -19.61
CA LEU A 272 -9.39 2.17 -18.76
C LEU A 272 -8.09 2.36 -19.55
N HIS A 273 -7.27 3.32 -19.13
CA HIS A 273 -5.89 3.41 -19.61
C HIS A 273 -5.11 2.13 -19.28
N PRO A 274 -4.18 1.65 -20.12
CA PRO A 274 -3.44 0.40 -19.87
C PRO A 274 -2.74 0.31 -18.51
N ASN A 275 -2.38 1.45 -17.92
CA ASN A 275 -1.71 1.55 -16.62
C ASN A 275 -2.67 1.77 -15.45
N HIS A 276 -3.99 1.80 -15.69
CA HIS A 276 -4.96 2.09 -14.64
C HIS A 276 -4.84 1.11 -13.46
N TYR A 277 -4.97 1.58 -12.22
CA TYR A 277 -4.71 0.75 -11.03
C TYR A 277 -5.58 -0.51 -10.93
N HIS A 278 -6.83 -0.48 -11.39
CA HIS A 278 -7.65 -1.69 -11.55
C HIS A 278 -7.03 -2.73 -12.49
N LEU A 279 -6.53 -2.31 -13.65
CA LEU A 279 -5.82 -3.21 -14.56
C LEU A 279 -4.48 -3.66 -13.95
N TYR A 280 -3.79 -2.78 -13.22
CA TYR A 280 -2.58 -3.12 -12.47
C TYR A 280 -2.86 -4.30 -11.52
N SER A 281 -3.92 -4.25 -10.70
CA SER A 281 -4.27 -5.32 -9.77
C SER A 281 -4.55 -6.65 -10.48
N LEU A 282 -5.32 -6.63 -11.58
CA LEU A 282 -5.61 -7.82 -12.37
C LEU A 282 -4.34 -8.40 -13.01
N LYS A 283 -3.50 -7.56 -13.59
CA LYS A 283 -2.21 -7.93 -14.20
C LYS A 283 -1.26 -8.52 -13.15
N HIS A 284 -1.16 -7.90 -11.98
CA HIS A 284 -0.34 -8.38 -10.86
C HIS A 284 -0.76 -9.77 -10.39
N SER A 285 -2.06 -10.08 -10.38
CA SER A 285 -2.56 -11.44 -10.11
C SER A 285 -2.25 -12.40 -11.26
N LEU A 286 -2.45 -11.99 -12.51
CA LEU A 286 -2.20 -12.83 -13.69
C LEU A 286 -0.75 -13.29 -13.82
N ILE A 287 0.23 -12.40 -13.60
CA ILE A 287 1.64 -12.78 -13.71
C ILE A 287 2.03 -13.88 -12.72
N GLN A 288 1.40 -13.92 -11.54
CA GLN A 288 1.65 -14.95 -10.52
C GLN A 288 1.02 -16.29 -10.89
N LEU A 289 0.06 -16.32 -11.81
CA LEU A 289 -0.60 -17.53 -12.29
C LEU A 289 0.02 -18.07 -13.60
N TYR A 290 0.44 -17.17 -14.50
CA TYR A 290 1.12 -17.54 -15.74
C TYR A 290 2.42 -18.29 -15.48
N GLY A 291 2.66 -19.36 -16.25
CA GLY A 291 3.86 -20.19 -16.12
C GLY A 291 3.81 -21.23 -14.99
N ARG A 292 2.75 -21.27 -14.17
CA ARG A 292 2.59 -22.27 -13.09
C ARG A 292 1.70 -23.45 -13.48
N GLN A 293 0.70 -23.23 -14.33
CA GLN A 293 -0.16 -24.30 -14.84
C GLN A 293 0.27 -24.72 -16.25
N PRO A 294 0.20 -26.02 -16.61
CA PRO A 294 0.68 -26.52 -17.91
C PRO A 294 0.09 -25.77 -19.12
N ASN A 295 -1.17 -25.36 -19.02
CA ASN A 295 -1.90 -24.67 -20.09
C ASN A 295 -1.45 -23.22 -20.30
N TYR A 296 -0.71 -22.63 -19.35
CA TYR A 296 -0.26 -21.24 -19.40
C TYR A 296 1.27 -21.11 -19.49
N MET A 297 1.89 -22.01 -20.26
CA MET A 297 3.35 -22.09 -20.45
C MET A 297 3.80 -21.93 -21.91
N SER A 298 2.93 -21.48 -22.83
CA SER A 298 3.35 -21.21 -24.22
C SER A 298 4.35 -20.05 -24.28
N GLU A 299 5.15 -19.98 -25.34
CA GLU A 299 6.12 -18.87 -25.50
C GLU A 299 5.43 -17.51 -25.60
N GLU A 300 4.26 -17.45 -26.25
CA GLU A 300 3.41 -16.26 -26.32
C GLU A 300 2.94 -15.78 -24.92
N ILE A 301 2.53 -16.72 -24.05
CA ILE A 301 2.10 -16.37 -22.69
C ILE A 301 3.28 -15.90 -21.85
N LEU A 302 4.45 -16.51 -22.02
CA LEU A 302 5.67 -16.05 -21.35
C LEU A 302 6.08 -14.65 -21.81
N ASP A 303 5.92 -14.34 -23.09
CA ASP A 303 6.20 -12.99 -23.64
C ASP A 303 5.21 -11.96 -23.11
N LYS A 304 3.93 -12.32 -23.04
CA LYS A 304 2.90 -11.51 -22.38
C LYS A 304 3.23 -11.26 -20.92
N LYS A 305 3.66 -12.29 -20.18
CA LYS A 305 4.09 -12.19 -18.77
C LYS A 305 5.30 -11.28 -18.60
N ILE A 306 6.34 -11.45 -19.42
CA ILE A 306 7.57 -10.62 -19.37
C ILE A 306 7.23 -9.16 -19.59
N LYS A 307 6.46 -8.85 -20.65
CA LYS A 307 6.02 -7.48 -20.93
C LYS A 307 5.21 -6.91 -19.75
N MET A 308 4.24 -7.68 -19.26
CA MET A 308 3.40 -7.27 -18.15
C MET A 308 4.20 -6.99 -16.88
N CYS A 309 5.18 -7.82 -16.52
CA CYS A 309 6.07 -7.52 -15.39
C CYS A 309 6.84 -6.22 -15.59
N LYS A 310 7.40 -5.98 -16.79
CA LYS A 310 8.17 -4.76 -17.08
C LYS A 310 7.30 -3.51 -16.96
N ASP A 311 6.11 -3.53 -17.55
CA ASP A 311 5.14 -2.42 -17.47
C ASP A 311 4.77 -2.12 -16.00
N LEU A 312 4.50 -3.16 -15.20
CA LEU A 312 4.15 -3.00 -13.78
C LEU A 312 5.34 -2.54 -12.92
N ILE A 313 6.57 -2.96 -13.24
CA ILE A 313 7.79 -2.50 -12.55
C ILE A 313 7.95 -1.00 -12.77
N GLU A 314 7.81 -0.52 -14.00
CA GLU A 314 7.92 0.90 -14.33
C GLU A 314 6.92 1.76 -13.55
N ILE A 315 5.65 1.33 -13.49
CA ILE A 315 4.61 1.98 -12.67
C ILE A 315 5.03 1.97 -11.20
N THR A 316 5.43 0.82 -10.66
CA THR A 316 5.79 0.66 -9.24
C THR A 316 6.96 1.55 -8.85
N THR A 317 8.03 1.59 -9.65
CA THR A 317 9.21 2.39 -9.36
C THR A 317 8.98 3.88 -9.55
N THR A 318 8.01 4.28 -10.37
CA THR A 318 7.61 5.68 -10.52
C THR A 318 6.81 6.16 -9.30
N LEU A 319 5.90 5.33 -8.79
CA LEU A 319 5.04 5.67 -7.65
C LEU A 319 5.73 5.55 -6.30
N ASP A 320 6.67 4.62 -6.16
CA ASP A 320 7.39 4.34 -4.92
C ASP A 320 8.88 4.03 -5.19
N PRO A 321 9.66 5.04 -5.61
CA PRO A 321 11.06 4.85 -6.03
C PRO A 321 11.96 4.25 -4.94
N GLY A 322 11.64 4.51 -3.67
CA GLY A 322 12.37 3.99 -2.51
C GLY A 322 11.88 2.63 -2.00
N ASN A 323 10.83 2.04 -2.57
CA ASN A 323 10.14 0.86 -2.02
C ASN A 323 9.69 1.06 -0.56
N ALA A 324 9.21 2.26 -0.22
CA ALA A 324 8.70 2.56 1.11
C ALA A 324 7.41 1.82 1.44
N ARG A 325 6.58 1.54 0.44
CA ARG A 325 5.21 1.00 0.58
C ARG A 325 4.94 -0.20 -0.32
N LEU A 326 5.66 -0.34 -1.44
CA LEU A 326 5.45 -1.36 -2.47
C LEU A 326 6.59 -2.37 -2.55
N SER A 327 7.39 -2.54 -1.49
CA SER A 327 8.52 -3.49 -1.49
C SER A 327 8.09 -4.92 -1.82
N LEU A 328 7.01 -5.42 -1.22
CA LEU A 328 6.46 -6.74 -1.52
C LEU A 328 6.02 -6.86 -2.98
N TYR A 329 5.29 -5.87 -3.50
CA TYR A 329 4.85 -5.84 -4.91
C TYR A 329 6.04 -5.84 -5.86
N SER A 330 7.03 -4.95 -5.64
CA SER A 330 8.25 -4.89 -6.44
C SER A 330 9.01 -6.21 -6.40
N SER A 331 9.12 -6.85 -5.24
CA SER A 331 9.80 -8.14 -5.11
C SER A 331 9.09 -9.26 -5.88
N VAL A 332 7.75 -9.35 -5.80
CA VAL A 332 6.95 -10.29 -6.59
C VAL A 332 7.14 -10.04 -8.09
N LEU A 333 7.07 -8.79 -8.55
CA LEU A 333 7.25 -8.44 -9.96
C LEU A 333 8.62 -8.89 -10.50
N GLN A 334 9.67 -8.63 -9.73
CA GLN A 334 11.05 -9.01 -10.07
C GLN A 334 11.21 -10.54 -10.08
N HIS A 335 10.65 -11.25 -9.09
CA HIS A 335 10.69 -12.71 -9.03
C HIS A 335 9.91 -13.38 -10.17
N GLU A 336 8.74 -12.85 -10.52
CA GLU A 336 7.94 -13.38 -11.62
C GLU A 336 8.57 -13.08 -12.98
N LEU A 337 9.23 -11.92 -13.15
CA LEU A 337 10.02 -11.61 -14.34
C LEU A 337 11.21 -12.57 -14.48
N HIS A 338 11.98 -12.79 -13.40
CA HIS A 338 13.04 -13.79 -13.35
C HIS A 338 12.52 -15.15 -13.81
N SER A 339 11.43 -15.62 -13.20
CA SER A 339 10.86 -16.95 -13.47
C SER A 339 10.43 -17.09 -14.93
N ALA A 340 9.81 -16.06 -15.52
CA ALA A 340 9.41 -16.06 -16.92
C ALA A 340 10.60 -16.13 -17.89
N LEU A 341 11.66 -15.38 -17.61
CA LEU A 341 12.90 -15.37 -18.40
C LEU A 341 13.59 -16.74 -18.38
N ILE A 342 13.66 -17.40 -17.22
CA ILE A 342 14.21 -18.76 -17.10
C ILE A 342 13.36 -19.78 -17.87
N LEU A 343 12.04 -19.72 -17.73
CA LEU A 343 11.15 -20.61 -18.48
C LEU A 343 11.30 -20.43 -20.00
N LYS A 344 11.42 -19.17 -20.47
CA LYS A 344 11.64 -18.86 -21.88
C LYS A 344 13.00 -19.35 -22.38
N ALA A 345 14.05 -19.24 -21.56
CA ALA A 345 15.38 -19.77 -21.88
C ALA A 345 15.39 -21.30 -22.00
N LYS A 346 14.56 -22.01 -21.21
CA LYS A 346 14.46 -23.48 -21.23
C LYS A 346 13.62 -24.03 -22.40
N LYS A 347 12.88 -23.18 -23.12
CA LYS A 347 12.06 -23.59 -24.28
C LYS A 347 12.91 -23.91 -25.51
N VAL A 348 12.48 -24.90 -26.28
CA VAL A 348 13.00 -25.18 -27.62
C VAL A 348 12.53 -24.12 -28.62
N LYS A 349 13.25 -23.99 -29.72
CA LYS A 349 12.87 -23.15 -30.87
C LYS A 349 11.64 -23.72 -31.58
N SER A 350 11.03 -22.91 -32.45
CA SER A 350 9.86 -23.30 -33.25
C SER A 350 10.11 -24.50 -34.17
N ASP A 351 11.37 -24.74 -34.56
CA ASP A 351 11.81 -25.89 -35.35
C ASP A 351 12.13 -27.14 -34.50
N GLY A 352 11.95 -27.08 -33.18
CA GLY A 352 12.23 -28.15 -32.23
C GLY A 352 13.68 -28.22 -31.74
N SER A 353 14.59 -27.36 -32.23
CA SER A 353 15.98 -27.33 -31.78
C SER A 353 16.12 -26.67 -30.39
N PHE A 354 17.16 -27.01 -29.65
CA PHE A 354 17.50 -26.27 -28.43
C PHE A 354 18.08 -24.88 -28.77
N LYS A 355 17.82 -23.90 -27.91
CA LYS A 355 18.48 -22.58 -27.96
C LYS A 355 19.95 -22.75 -27.56
N THR A 356 20.85 -22.05 -28.25
CA THR A 356 22.29 -22.05 -27.93
C THR A 356 22.56 -21.28 -26.66
N ALA A 357 23.74 -21.47 -26.06
CA ALA A 357 24.17 -20.72 -24.89
C ALA A 357 24.16 -19.19 -25.13
N GLU A 358 24.57 -18.76 -26.32
CA GLU A 358 24.59 -17.36 -26.73
C GLU A 358 23.17 -16.77 -26.84
N GLU A 359 22.21 -17.54 -27.33
CA GLU A 359 20.80 -17.10 -27.46
C GLU A 359 20.11 -16.92 -26.10
N ILE A 360 20.45 -17.76 -25.11
CA ILE A 360 19.83 -17.69 -23.78
C ILE A 360 20.57 -16.77 -22.80
N LYS A 361 21.86 -16.49 -23.02
CA LYS A 361 22.69 -15.69 -22.11
C LYS A 361 22.06 -14.32 -21.76
N PRO A 362 21.50 -13.52 -22.70
CA PRO A 362 20.86 -12.25 -22.35
C PRO A 362 19.67 -12.41 -21.40
N LEU A 363 18.85 -13.45 -21.61
CA LEU A 363 17.70 -13.75 -20.74
C LEU A 363 18.16 -14.12 -19.33
N LEU A 364 19.25 -14.90 -19.21
CA LEU A 364 19.78 -15.31 -17.91
C LEU A 364 20.47 -14.16 -17.18
N LEU A 365 21.15 -13.25 -17.88
CA LEU A 365 21.71 -12.03 -17.29
C LEU A 365 20.61 -11.14 -16.71
N GLU A 366 19.54 -10.91 -17.47
CA GLU A 366 18.38 -10.15 -16.98
C GLU A 366 17.71 -10.85 -15.79
N ALA A 367 17.54 -12.17 -15.87
CA ALA A 367 16.97 -12.96 -14.78
C ALA A 367 17.82 -12.87 -13.49
N LYS A 368 19.15 -12.86 -13.61
CA LYS A 368 20.07 -12.68 -12.47
C LYS A 368 19.85 -11.33 -11.78
N VAL A 369 19.79 -10.24 -12.56
CA VAL A 369 19.53 -8.89 -12.02
C VAL A 369 18.18 -8.85 -11.30
N CYS A 370 17.14 -9.45 -11.89
CA CYS A 370 15.80 -9.47 -11.31
C CYS A 370 15.78 -10.19 -9.94
N ILE A 371 16.36 -11.40 -9.83
CA ILE A 371 16.32 -12.17 -8.57
C ILE A 371 17.16 -11.51 -7.48
N GLU A 372 18.29 -10.88 -7.83
CA GLU A 372 19.10 -10.11 -6.89
C GLU A 372 18.35 -8.87 -6.39
N ARG A 373 17.67 -8.15 -7.30
CA ARG A 373 16.85 -6.99 -6.94
C ARG A 373 15.66 -7.38 -6.06
N ALA A 374 15.03 -8.52 -6.33
CA ALA A 374 13.90 -9.03 -5.55
C ALA A 374 14.29 -9.27 -4.08
N LEU A 375 15.48 -9.83 -3.82
CA LEU A 375 16.03 -10.03 -2.47
C LEU A 375 16.45 -8.70 -1.82
N GLU A 376 17.06 -7.79 -2.58
CA GLU A 376 17.49 -6.48 -2.08
C GLU A 376 16.32 -5.67 -1.50
N VAL A 377 15.21 -5.66 -2.22
CA VAL A 377 14.03 -4.87 -1.85
C VAL A 377 13.38 -5.38 -0.55
N LEU A 378 13.51 -6.67 -0.22
CA LEU A 378 12.89 -7.29 0.96
C LEU A 378 13.73 -7.18 2.24
N LYS A 379 14.95 -6.64 2.18
CA LYS A 379 15.85 -6.61 3.34
C LYS A 379 15.24 -5.94 4.58
N ASP A 380 14.39 -4.94 4.36
CA ASP A 380 13.73 -4.20 5.44
C ASP A 380 12.39 -4.84 5.88
N ASP A 381 11.92 -5.90 5.22
CA ASP A 381 10.64 -6.58 5.47
C ASP A 381 10.81 -7.93 6.20
N MET A 382 12.01 -8.23 6.69
CA MET A 382 12.37 -9.55 7.24
C MET A 382 11.71 -9.87 8.59
N GLU A 383 11.30 -8.84 9.33
CA GLU A 383 10.53 -8.98 10.58
C GLU A 383 9.04 -9.26 10.29
N GLU A 384 8.56 -8.98 9.09
CA GLU A 384 7.19 -9.26 8.68
C GLU A 384 7.08 -10.70 8.15
N THR A 385 6.00 -11.41 8.54
CA THR A 385 5.81 -12.80 8.12
C THR A 385 5.66 -12.95 6.60
N SER A 386 4.97 -12.01 5.95
CA SER A 386 4.83 -11.96 4.49
C SER A 386 6.18 -11.74 3.81
N GLY A 387 6.95 -10.74 4.25
CA GLY A 387 8.26 -10.42 3.73
C GLY A 387 9.24 -11.59 3.87
N ARG A 388 9.28 -12.21 5.06
CA ARG A 388 10.13 -13.38 5.33
C ARG A 388 9.79 -14.57 4.44
N LYS A 389 8.51 -14.94 4.35
CA LYS A 389 8.06 -16.06 3.50
C LYS A 389 8.43 -15.84 2.04
N LEU A 390 8.23 -14.62 1.53
CA LEU A 390 8.58 -14.28 0.16
C LEU A 390 10.10 -14.33 -0.06
N TYR A 391 10.88 -13.81 0.89
CA TYR A 391 12.34 -13.89 0.83
C TYR A 391 12.85 -15.33 0.71
N ASP A 392 12.35 -16.24 1.55
CA ASP A 392 12.78 -17.64 1.56
C ASP A 392 12.47 -18.33 0.19
N VAL A 393 11.30 -18.06 -0.41
CA VAL A 393 10.92 -18.56 -1.75
C VAL A 393 11.85 -18.04 -2.85
N ILE A 394 12.20 -16.76 -2.78
CA ILE A 394 13.08 -16.11 -3.77
C ILE A 394 14.52 -16.60 -3.61
N GLU A 395 14.98 -16.83 -2.38
CA GLU A 395 16.30 -17.39 -2.10
C GLU A 395 16.43 -18.81 -2.67
N GLU A 396 15.41 -19.66 -2.51
CA GLU A 396 15.37 -20.97 -3.13
C GLU A 396 15.40 -20.88 -4.66
N SER A 397 14.64 -19.95 -5.25
CA SER A 397 14.64 -19.69 -6.69
C SER A 397 16.02 -19.26 -7.19
N LYS A 398 16.74 -18.42 -6.44
CA LYS A 398 18.12 -18.03 -6.74
C LYS A 398 19.08 -19.23 -6.72
N LYS A 399 19.01 -20.08 -5.69
CA LYS A 399 19.83 -21.31 -5.60
C LYS A 399 19.58 -22.23 -6.79
N ASN A 400 18.32 -22.41 -7.19
CA ASN A 400 17.93 -23.21 -8.35
C ASN A 400 18.46 -22.61 -9.67
N PHE A 401 18.43 -21.29 -9.80
CA PHE A 401 18.99 -20.57 -10.94
C PHE A 401 20.51 -20.73 -11.06
N GLU A 402 21.25 -20.55 -9.96
CA GLU A 402 22.70 -20.73 -9.94
C GLU A 402 23.11 -22.16 -10.30
N LYS A 403 22.36 -23.16 -9.81
CA LYS A 403 22.55 -24.57 -10.18
C LYS A 403 22.35 -24.78 -11.68
N TYR A 404 21.27 -24.24 -12.24
CA TYR A 404 21.00 -24.33 -13.69
C TYR A 404 22.11 -23.71 -14.54
N CYS A 405 22.65 -22.55 -14.14
CA CYS A 405 23.73 -21.90 -14.88
C CYS A 405 25.03 -22.73 -14.86
N LYS A 406 25.36 -23.35 -13.71
CA LYS A 406 26.48 -24.28 -13.58
C LYS A 406 26.31 -25.52 -14.47
N GLU A 407 25.12 -26.11 -14.49
CA GLU A 407 24.81 -27.29 -15.33
C GLU A 407 24.92 -27.00 -16.83
N LYS A 408 24.71 -25.75 -17.24
CA LYS A 408 24.79 -25.30 -18.64
C LYS A 408 26.14 -24.68 -19.01
N ASP A 409 27.09 -24.64 -18.08
CA ASP A 409 28.41 -23.99 -18.25
C ASP A 409 28.30 -22.52 -18.71
N ILE A 410 27.31 -21.80 -18.16
CA ILE A 410 27.06 -20.39 -18.50
C ILE A 410 27.63 -19.51 -17.39
N SER A 411 28.70 -18.78 -17.72
CA SER A 411 29.27 -17.74 -16.86
C SER A 411 28.48 -16.43 -17.01
N LEU A 412 27.90 -15.95 -15.89
CA LEU A 412 27.00 -14.79 -15.79
C LEU A 412 27.44 -13.79 -14.72
#